data_AF-A0A6A6P2P4-F1
#
_entry.id   AF-A0A6A6P2P4-F1
#
_cell.length_a   1.000
_cell.length_b   1.000
_cell.length_c   1.000
_cell.angle_alpha   90.00
_cell.angle_beta   90.00
_cell.angle_gamma   90.00
#
_symmetry.space_group_name_H-M   'P 1'
#
loop_
_entity.id
_entity.type
_entity.pdbx_description
1 polymer ?
#
loop_
_entity_poly.entity_id
_entity_poly.type
_entity_poly.pdbx_seq_one_letter_code
_entity_poly.pdbx_strand_id
1 'polypeptide(L)'
;MPAVDLYIAYITDQAVGKYNLLPVWLVDALRAQKAFPTLDLGKVRYAEGIETMQGDRPITLEYNIFFPDTLNIADQNADRADVLAVLHELEHVAQTKRHDGVRPYCNKFIIQSAGAVSQSLQRRSWRAFVKNLHEYDGIEKDAVDKAKRLIDVVMEAAIRPPPES
;
A
#
# COMPACT_ATOMS: atom_id res chain seq x y z
N MET A 1 -16.53 12.97 1.33
CA MET A 1 -17.84 12.34 1.00
C MET A 1 -18.11 11.44 2.19
N PRO A 2 -19.24 11.53 2.90
CA PRO A 2 -19.38 10.95 4.24
C PRO A 2 -18.99 9.47 4.35
N ALA A 3 -19.32 8.63 3.35
CA ALA A 3 -18.94 7.22 3.33
C ALA A 3 -17.42 6.98 3.20
N VAL A 4 -16.72 7.85 2.48
CA VAL A 4 -15.26 7.84 2.30
C VAL A 4 -14.57 8.17 3.60
N ASP A 5 -15.07 9.21 4.27
CA ASP A 5 -14.52 9.70 5.51
C ASP A 5 -14.70 8.65 6.62
N LEU A 6 -15.84 7.93 6.62
CA LEU A 6 -16.10 6.78 7.52
C LEU A 6 -15.19 5.57 7.25
N TYR A 7 -14.92 5.23 5.99
CA TYR A 7 -14.02 4.11 5.67
C TYR A 7 -12.57 4.44 6.04
N ILE A 8 -12.11 5.66 5.76
CA ILE A 8 -10.80 6.12 6.19
C ILE A 8 -10.69 6.02 7.72
N ALA A 9 -11.68 6.55 8.45
CA ALA A 9 -11.71 6.45 9.91
C ALA A 9 -11.66 5.00 10.40
N TYR A 10 -12.46 4.11 9.80
CA TYR A 10 -12.48 2.68 10.14
C TYR A 10 -11.11 2.01 9.98
N ILE A 11 -10.35 2.34 8.93
CA ILE A 11 -9.01 1.79 8.71
C ILE A 11 -7.99 2.44 9.65
N THR A 12 -8.02 3.75 9.82
CA THR A 12 -7.05 4.47 10.66
C THR A 12 -7.20 4.16 12.14
N ASP A 13 -8.44 3.97 12.62
CA ASP A 13 -8.71 3.62 14.02
C ASP A 13 -8.14 2.24 14.37
N GLN A 14 -8.20 1.27 13.46
CA GLN A 14 -7.60 -0.05 13.65
C GLN A 14 -6.07 -0.02 13.73
N ALA A 15 -5.44 0.99 13.11
CA ALA A 15 -3.99 1.12 13.02
C ALA A 15 -3.38 1.93 14.17
N VAL A 16 -4.20 2.52 15.05
CA VAL A 16 -3.71 3.23 16.23
C VAL A 16 -2.82 2.31 17.07
N GLY A 17 -1.57 2.75 17.30
CA GLY A 17 -0.57 1.98 18.03
C GLY A 17 0.11 0.85 17.24
N LYS A 18 -0.22 0.67 15.96
CA LYS A 18 0.35 -0.38 15.08
C LYS A 18 1.26 0.14 13.97
N TYR A 19 1.42 1.46 13.86
CA TYR A 19 2.23 2.06 12.80
C TYR A 19 3.72 1.78 12.99
N ASN A 20 4.31 1.13 11.99
CA ASN A 20 5.72 0.83 11.90
C ASN A 20 6.38 1.68 10.80
N LEU A 21 7.68 1.94 10.98
CA LEU A 21 8.55 2.48 9.93
C LEU A 21 8.97 1.35 9.00
N LEU A 22 9.26 1.68 7.73
CA LEU A 22 9.94 0.72 6.86
C LEU A 22 11.29 0.32 7.46
N PRO A 23 11.68 -0.96 7.39
CA PRO A 23 12.99 -1.44 7.82
C PRO A 23 14.13 -0.66 7.17
N VAL A 24 15.18 -0.36 7.93
CA VAL A 24 16.33 0.44 7.47
C VAL A 24 16.97 -0.18 6.22
N TRP A 25 17.18 -1.49 6.23
CA TRP A 25 17.77 -2.21 5.09
C TRP A 25 16.96 -2.00 3.80
N LEU A 26 15.63 -2.02 3.90
CA LEU A 26 14.73 -1.85 2.77
C LEU A 26 14.78 -0.40 2.27
N VAL A 27 14.77 0.57 3.18
CA VAL A 27 14.90 2.00 2.83
C VAL A 27 16.21 2.26 2.09
N ASP A 28 17.32 1.70 2.58
CA ASP A 28 18.63 1.90 1.97
C ASP A 28 18.75 1.21 0.61
N ALA A 29 18.23 -0.01 0.47
CA ALA A 29 18.15 -0.71 -0.81
C ALA A 29 17.35 0.12 -1.84
N LEU A 30 16.18 0.64 -1.45
CA LEU A 30 15.34 1.46 -2.31
C LEU A 30 16.00 2.79 -2.72
N ARG A 31 16.75 3.42 -1.80
CA ARG A 31 17.51 4.64 -2.06
C ARG A 31 18.67 4.39 -3.02
N ALA A 32 19.42 3.31 -2.82
CA ALA A 32 20.53 2.91 -3.69
C ALA A 32 20.06 2.72 -5.15
N GLN A 33 18.88 2.12 -5.33
CA GLN A 33 18.26 1.91 -6.64
C GLN A 33 17.56 3.16 -7.21
N LYS A 34 17.48 4.26 -6.45
CA LYS A 34 16.67 5.44 -6.79
C LYS A 34 15.24 5.05 -7.19
N ALA A 35 14.67 4.03 -6.55
CA ALA A 35 13.43 3.37 -6.97
C ALA A 35 12.20 4.30 -6.85
N PHE A 36 12.23 5.21 -5.88
CA PHE A 36 11.17 6.17 -5.59
C PHE A 36 11.75 7.59 -5.39
N PRO A 37 12.25 8.25 -6.45
CA PRO A 37 13.04 9.47 -6.32
C PRO A 37 12.24 10.68 -5.82
N THR A 38 10.93 10.65 -5.99
CA THR A 38 10.03 11.71 -5.53
C THR A 38 9.40 11.40 -4.17
N LEU A 39 9.59 10.19 -3.62
CA LEU A 39 8.94 9.76 -2.39
C LEU A 39 9.86 9.98 -1.18
N ASP A 40 9.30 10.56 -0.12
CA ASP A 40 9.99 10.60 1.17
C ASP A 40 9.69 9.30 1.94
N LEU A 41 10.59 8.31 1.80
CA LEU A 41 10.45 7.01 2.45
C LEU A 41 10.44 7.11 3.99
N GLY A 42 10.99 8.18 4.58
CA GLY A 42 10.96 8.41 6.03
C GLY A 42 9.58 8.77 6.57
N LYS A 43 8.66 9.18 5.69
CA LYS A 43 7.25 9.46 6.02
C LYS A 43 6.35 8.24 5.86
N VAL A 44 6.80 7.22 5.13
CA VAL A 44 5.99 6.02 4.94
C VAL A 44 5.84 5.29 6.27
N ARG A 45 4.61 4.86 6.55
CA ARG A 45 4.27 3.98 7.67
C ARG A 45 3.51 2.79 7.14
N TYR A 46 3.64 1.65 7.81
CA TYR A 46 2.75 0.52 7.55
C TYR A 46 2.13 0.00 8.86
N ALA A 47 0.96 -0.61 8.77
CA ALA A 47 0.30 -1.28 9.88
C ALA A 47 -0.19 -2.66 9.42
N GLU A 48 -0.09 -3.65 10.30
CA GLU A 48 -0.43 -5.06 10.03
C GLU A 48 -1.68 -5.46 10.81
N GLY A 49 -2.33 -6.56 10.39
CA GLY A 49 -3.54 -7.04 11.05
C GLY A 49 -4.69 -6.03 10.96
N ILE A 50 -4.86 -5.43 9.78
CA ILE A 50 -5.90 -4.43 9.50
C ILE A 50 -6.95 -5.05 8.59
N GLU A 51 -8.21 -5.09 9.02
CA GLU A 51 -9.29 -5.56 8.17
C GLU A 51 -9.59 -4.50 7.11
N THR A 52 -9.02 -4.66 5.91
CA THR A 52 -9.16 -3.70 4.80
C THR A 52 -10.54 -3.75 4.15
N MET A 53 -11.36 -4.74 4.53
CA MET A 53 -12.57 -5.16 3.84
C MET A 53 -12.34 -5.62 2.40
N GLN A 54 -11.10 -5.72 1.90
CA GLN A 54 -10.79 -6.17 0.54
C GLN A 54 -10.30 -7.63 0.47
N GLY A 55 -10.66 -8.43 1.49
CA GLY A 55 -10.09 -9.74 1.72
C GLY A 55 -8.63 -9.59 2.17
N ASP A 56 -7.74 -10.33 1.53
CA ASP A 56 -6.32 -10.43 1.91
C ASP A 56 -5.46 -9.38 1.20
N ARG A 57 -6.08 -8.27 0.76
CA ARG A 57 -5.40 -7.21 -0.01
C ARG A 57 -5.05 -6.01 0.87
N PRO A 58 -3.81 -5.50 0.76
CA PRO A 58 -3.43 -4.25 1.39
C PRO A 58 -4.15 -3.04 0.77
N ILE A 59 -4.10 -1.91 1.49
CA ILE A 59 -4.58 -0.62 1.00
C ILE A 59 -3.58 0.48 1.36
N THR A 60 -3.39 1.44 0.46
CA THR A 60 -2.57 2.64 0.69
C THR A 60 -3.43 3.89 0.81
N LEU A 61 -3.25 4.64 1.90
CA LEU A 61 -3.81 5.96 2.13
C LEU A 61 -2.68 6.94 2.44
N GLU A 62 -2.40 7.88 1.54
CA GLU A 62 -1.24 8.78 1.64
C GLU A 62 0.08 8.01 1.74
N TYR A 63 0.80 8.22 2.84
CA TYR A 63 2.05 7.58 3.21
C TYR A 63 1.81 6.36 4.11
N ASN A 64 0.56 5.98 4.37
CA ASN A 64 0.22 4.88 5.26
C ASN A 64 -0.26 3.69 4.45
N ILE A 65 0.33 2.52 4.71
CA ILE A 65 0.00 1.26 4.07
C ILE A 65 -0.61 0.32 5.11
N PHE A 66 -1.73 -0.30 4.83
CA PHE A 66 -2.45 -1.15 5.76
C PHE A 66 -2.52 -2.57 5.20
N PHE A 67 -1.91 -3.51 5.89
CA PHE A 67 -1.86 -4.92 5.51
C PHE A 67 -2.82 -5.75 6.37
N PRO A 68 -3.62 -6.66 5.76
CA PRO A 68 -4.45 -7.58 6.51
C PRO A 68 -3.64 -8.63 7.25
N ASP A 69 -2.51 -9.05 6.68
CA ASP A 69 -1.62 -10.05 7.25
C ASP A 69 -0.38 -9.42 7.89
N THR A 70 0.33 -10.22 8.68
CA THR A 70 1.66 -9.88 9.22
C THR A 70 2.73 -10.05 8.16
N LEU A 71 3.69 -9.12 8.08
CA LEU A 71 4.78 -9.16 7.12
C LEU A 71 6.07 -9.67 7.75
N ASN A 72 6.79 -10.51 7.02
CA ASN A 72 8.18 -10.84 7.29
C ASN A 72 9.09 -9.92 6.48
N ILE A 73 9.34 -8.70 6.98
CA ILE A 73 10.26 -7.74 6.33
C ILE A 73 11.29 -7.12 7.27
N ALA A 74 11.26 -7.47 8.57
CA ALA A 74 12.01 -6.76 9.61
C ALA A 74 13.54 -6.80 9.41
N ASP A 75 14.05 -7.86 8.80
CA ASP A 75 15.47 -8.08 8.60
C ASP A 75 15.79 -8.66 7.21
N GLN A 76 17.04 -9.03 6.99
CA GLN A 76 17.56 -9.50 5.70
C GLN A 76 17.06 -10.89 5.28
N ASN A 77 16.38 -11.62 6.17
CA ASN A 77 15.64 -12.85 5.88
C ASN A 77 14.18 -12.58 5.50
N ALA A 78 13.89 -11.36 5.04
CA ALA A 78 12.57 -10.96 4.60
C ALA A 78 11.98 -11.94 3.58
N ASP A 79 10.69 -12.20 3.69
CA ASP A 79 9.97 -12.98 2.71
C ASP A 79 9.80 -12.17 1.42
N ARG A 80 10.09 -12.83 0.28
CA ARG A 80 10.08 -12.18 -1.02
C ARG A 80 8.67 -11.70 -1.42
N ALA A 81 7.62 -12.44 -1.06
CA ALA A 81 6.25 -12.06 -1.37
C ALA A 81 5.83 -10.83 -0.55
N ASP A 82 6.22 -10.77 0.72
CA ASP A 82 5.94 -9.62 1.59
C ASP A 82 6.68 -8.36 1.11
N VAL A 83 7.96 -8.49 0.75
CA VAL A 83 8.71 -7.38 0.13
C VAL A 83 8.05 -6.95 -1.17
N LEU A 84 7.62 -7.89 -2.02
CA LEU A 84 6.93 -7.58 -3.26
C LEU A 84 5.62 -6.81 -3.02
N ALA A 85 4.85 -7.18 -1.99
CA ALA A 85 3.64 -6.48 -1.60
C ALA A 85 3.94 -5.04 -1.13
N VAL A 86 4.99 -4.85 -0.32
CA VAL A 86 5.44 -3.51 0.09
C VAL A 86 5.87 -2.67 -1.12
N LEU A 87 6.62 -3.24 -2.07
CA LEU A 87 7.04 -2.53 -3.28
C LEU A 87 5.85 -2.10 -4.14
N HIS A 88 4.83 -2.94 -4.24
CA HIS A 88 3.59 -2.65 -4.95
C HIS A 88 2.87 -1.45 -4.29
N GLU A 89 2.66 -1.50 -2.98
CA GLU A 89 2.02 -0.41 -2.23
C GLU A 89 2.84 0.89 -2.22
N LEU A 90 4.18 0.82 -2.22
CA LEU A 90 5.02 2.01 -2.34
C LEU A 90 4.84 2.73 -3.68
N GLU A 91 4.55 2.00 -4.75
CA GLU A 91 4.19 2.62 -6.02
C GLU A 91 2.84 3.35 -5.93
N HIS A 92 1.88 2.80 -5.19
CA HIS A 92 0.63 3.49 -4.85
C HIS A 92 0.86 4.77 -4.05
N VAL A 93 1.77 4.77 -3.07
CA VAL A 93 2.18 6.00 -2.36
C VAL A 93 2.77 7.02 -3.34
N ALA A 94 3.68 6.58 -4.23
CA ALA A 94 4.31 7.45 -5.22
C ALA A 94 3.33 7.99 -6.28
N GLN A 95 2.33 7.20 -6.65
CA GLN A 95 1.24 7.61 -7.54
C GLN A 95 0.35 8.66 -6.87
N THR A 96 -0.03 8.45 -5.60
CA THR A 96 -0.81 9.42 -4.80
C THR A 96 -0.14 10.80 -4.78
N LYS A 97 1.19 10.82 -4.60
CA LYS A 97 1.97 12.05 -4.60
C LYS A 97 2.03 12.74 -5.97
N ARG A 98 2.07 11.98 -7.07
CA ARG A 98 2.09 12.53 -8.44
C ARG A 98 0.77 13.17 -8.87
N HIS A 99 -0.33 12.81 -8.22
CA HIS A 99 -1.67 13.30 -8.55
C HIS A 99 -2.18 14.37 -7.56
N ASP A 100 -1.28 15.17 -6.98
CA ASP A 100 -1.60 16.29 -6.08
C ASP A 100 -2.46 15.92 -4.85
N GLY A 101 -2.19 14.74 -4.28
CA GLY A 101 -2.66 14.34 -2.96
C GLY A 101 -3.77 13.30 -2.96
N VAL A 102 -4.32 13.06 -1.77
CA VAL A 102 -5.29 11.99 -1.48
C VAL A 102 -6.54 12.09 -2.31
N ARG A 103 -7.10 13.27 -2.53
CA ARG A 103 -8.47 13.36 -3.05
C ARG A 103 -8.61 12.81 -4.49
N PRO A 104 -7.71 13.10 -5.44
CA PRO A 104 -7.74 12.47 -6.76
C PRO A 104 -7.43 10.96 -6.74
N TYR A 105 -6.67 10.50 -5.75
CA TYR A 105 -6.25 9.09 -5.61
C TYR A 105 -7.25 8.22 -4.81
N CYS A 106 -7.82 8.75 -3.73
CA CYS A 106 -8.98 8.22 -3.01
C CYS A 106 -10.24 8.22 -3.86
N ASN A 107 -10.35 9.09 -4.88
CA ASN A 107 -11.38 8.91 -5.90
C ASN A 107 -11.19 7.58 -6.65
N LYS A 108 -9.96 7.08 -6.79
CA LYS A 108 -9.73 5.83 -7.50
C LYS A 108 -10.22 4.61 -6.73
N PHE A 109 -9.99 4.53 -5.41
CA PHE A 109 -10.47 3.39 -4.61
C PHE A 109 -11.85 3.61 -4.01
N ILE A 110 -12.18 4.84 -3.61
CA ILE A 110 -13.39 5.16 -2.87
C ILE A 110 -14.54 5.68 -3.75
N ILE A 111 -14.28 6.30 -4.93
CA ILE A 111 -15.36 6.57 -5.92
C ILE A 111 -15.67 5.35 -6.79
N GLN A 112 -14.73 4.43 -7.01
CA GLN A 112 -15.04 3.10 -7.58
C GLN A 112 -15.93 2.26 -6.66
N SER A 113 -15.94 2.56 -5.37
CA SER A 113 -16.94 2.06 -4.42
C SER A 113 -18.16 2.99 -4.28
N ALA A 114 -18.01 4.33 -4.35
CA ALA A 114 -19.10 5.28 -4.14
C ALA A 114 -20.16 5.34 -5.26
N GLY A 115 -19.84 4.87 -6.47
CA GLY A 115 -20.86 4.61 -7.50
C GLY A 115 -21.82 3.47 -7.13
N ALA A 116 -21.35 2.50 -6.35
CA ALA A 116 -22.15 1.39 -5.84
C ALA A 116 -22.85 1.71 -4.51
N VAL A 117 -22.46 2.79 -3.82
CA VAL A 117 -23.10 3.26 -2.57
C VAL A 117 -24.59 3.56 -2.76
N SER A 118 -25.00 4.04 -3.93
CA SER A 118 -26.40 4.38 -4.19
C SER A 118 -27.33 3.15 -4.20
N GLN A 119 -26.88 1.99 -4.71
CA GLN A 119 -27.72 0.78 -4.80
C GLN A 119 -27.43 -0.26 -3.70
N SER A 120 -26.22 -0.28 -3.11
CA SER A 120 -25.86 -1.26 -2.06
C SER A 120 -26.35 -0.85 -0.68
N LEU A 121 -26.54 0.45 -0.41
CA LEU A 121 -27.16 0.93 0.83
C LEU A 121 -28.62 0.46 0.96
N GLN A 122 -29.32 0.23 -0.16
CA GLN A 122 -30.65 -0.38 -0.14
C GLN A 122 -30.64 -1.89 0.13
N ARG A 123 -29.48 -2.57 0.02
CA ARG A 123 -29.37 -4.04 0.10
C ARG A 123 -28.19 -4.52 0.96
N ARG A 124 -27.95 -3.92 2.14
CA ARG A 124 -27.27 -4.51 3.33
C ARG A 124 -26.11 -5.51 3.10
N SER A 125 -25.32 -5.38 2.03
CA SER A 125 -24.34 -6.39 1.63
C SER A 125 -23.02 -5.72 1.28
N TRP A 126 -22.25 -5.41 2.31
CA TRP A 126 -20.89 -4.89 2.25
C TRP A 126 -19.96 -5.79 1.40
N ARG A 127 -20.18 -7.11 1.39
CA ARG A 127 -19.37 -8.07 0.62
C ARG A 127 -19.50 -7.92 -0.91
N ALA A 128 -20.67 -7.51 -1.41
CA ALA A 128 -20.89 -7.33 -2.85
C ALA A 128 -20.22 -6.05 -3.39
N PHE A 129 -20.14 -5.02 -2.55
CA PHE A 129 -19.48 -3.74 -2.85
C PHE A 129 -17.97 -3.89 -3.05
N VAL A 130 -17.34 -4.74 -2.24
CA VAL A 130 -15.89 -5.02 -2.30
C VAL A 130 -15.51 -5.80 -3.56
N LYS A 131 -16.36 -6.73 -4.01
CA LYS A 131 -16.02 -7.68 -5.09
C LYS A 131 -15.84 -7.03 -6.47
N ASN A 132 -16.41 -5.84 -6.70
CA ASN A 132 -16.43 -5.16 -8.01
C ASN A 132 -15.31 -4.10 -8.19
N LEU A 133 -14.34 -4.02 -7.27
CA LEU A 133 -13.32 -2.97 -7.21
C LEU A 133 -12.16 -3.10 -8.25
N HIS A 134 -12.31 -3.90 -9.32
CA HIS A 134 -11.19 -4.48 -10.08
C HIS A 134 -11.01 -4.00 -11.54
N GLU A 135 -11.21 -2.72 -11.85
CA GLU A 135 -11.13 -2.25 -13.24
C GLU A 135 -10.41 -0.90 -13.41
N TYR A 136 -9.12 -0.84 -13.05
CA TYR A 136 -8.21 0.10 -13.72
C TYR A 136 -6.85 -0.55 -13.92
N ASP A 137 -6.83 -1.53 -14.81
CA ASP A 137 -5.69 -2.40 -15.11
C ASP A 137 -4.38 -1.63 -15.23
N GLY A 138 -4.36 -0.43 -15.81
CA GLY A 138 -3.12 0.32 -16.03
C GLY A 138 -2.33 0.68 -14.76
N ILE A 139 -2.99 1.17 -13.71
CA ILE A 139 -2.29 1.61 -12.49
C ILE A 139 -1.85 0.42 -11.63
N GLU A 140 -2.73 -0.57 -11.50
CA GLU A 140 -2.42 -1.84 -10.82
C GLU A 140 -1.30 -2.58 -11.56
N LYS A 141 -1.37 -2.60 -12.89
CA LYS A 141 -0.31 -3.14 -13.75
C LYS A 141 0.99 -2.36 -13.58
N ASP A 142 0.96 -1.04 -13.51
CA ASP A 142 2.18 -0.24 -13.28
C ASP A 142 2.80 -0.54 -11.91
N ALA A 143 1.97 -0.69 -10.87
CA ALA A 143 2.42 -1.08 -9.53
C ALA A 143 3.03 -2.49 -9.52
N VAL A 144 2.34 -3.47 -10.11
CA VAL A 144 2.83 -4.85 -10.27
C VAL A 144 4.12 -4.89 -11.09
N ASP A 145 4.15 -4.24 -12.25
CA ASP A 145 5.29 -4.28 -13.17
C ASP A 145 6.50 -3.59 -12.53
N LYS A 146 6.31 -2.50 -11.79
CA LYS A 146 7.40 -1.86 -11.05
C LYS A 146 7.90 -2.70 -9.90
N ALA A 147 7.00 -3.28 -9.08
CA ALA A 147 7.38 -4.16 -7.99
C ALA A 147 8.20 -5.36 -8.50
N LYS A 148 7.77 -5.98 -9.60
CA LYS A 148 8.49 -7.09 -10.26
C LYS A 148 9.86 -6.69 -10.82
N ARG A 149 10.03 -5.45 -11.30
CA ARG A 149 11.35 -4.97 -11.76
C ARG A 149 12.32 -4.73 -10.62
N LEU A 150 11.81 -4.38 -9.43
CA LEU A 150 12.64 -3.99 -8.28
C LEU A 150 12.99 -5.16 -7.37
N ILE A 151 12.09 -6.14 -7.24
CA ILE A 151 12.17 -7.16 -6.18
C ILE A 151 13.49 -7.92 -6.19
N ASP A 152 14.01 -8.35 -7.34
CA ASP A 152 15.24 -9.15 -7.38
C ASP A 152 16.45 -8.31 -6.90
N VAL A 153 16.53 -7.05 -7.35
CA VAL A 153 17.63 -6.15 -6.98
C VAL A 153 17.53 -5.72 -5.50
N VAL A 154 16.33 -5.53 -4.97
CA VAL A 154 16.10 -5.20 -3.55
C VAL A 154 16.45 -6.39 -2.66
N MET A 155 16.06 -7.60 -3.04
CA MET A 155 16.40 -8.81 -2.29
C MET A 155 17.89 -9.13 -2.33
N GLU A 156 18.58 -8.86 -3.44
CA GLU A 156 20.04 -8.98 -3.52
C GLU A 156 20.76 -8.02 -2.55
N ALA A 157 20.25 -6.80 -2.38
CA ALA A 157 20.79 -5.83 -1.43
C ALA A 157 20.63 -6.27 0.03
N ALA A 158 19.61 -7.07 0.35
CA ALA A 158 19.45 -7.66 1.68
C ALA A 158 20.58 -8.65 2.01
N ILE A 159 21.09 -9.38 1.01
CA ILE A 159 22.14 -10.39 1.18
C ILE A 159 23.54 -9.74 1.30
N ARG A 160 23.72 -8.54 0.75
CA ARG A 160 25.01 -7.83 0.75
C ARG A 160 24.85 -6.45 1.41
N PRO A 161 24.94 -6.36 2.75
CA PRO A 161 24.90 -5.07 3.41
C PRO A 161 26.01 -4.16 2.87
N PRO A 162 25.77 -2.84 2.75
CA PRO A 162 26.81 -1.91 2.36
C PRO A 162 27.98 -1.99 3.35
N PRO A 163 29.23 -1.82 2.89
CA PRO A 163 30.38 -1.81 3.79
C PRO A 163 30.18 -0.72 4.84
N GLU A 164 30.37 -1.07 6.11
CA GLU A 164 30.32 -0.14 7.23
C GLU A 164 31.26 1.05 6.94
N SER A 165 30.69 2.26 6.93
CA SER A 165 31.42 3.52 6.71
C SER A 165 31.92 4.12 8.01
#